data_AF-A0A7H5F456-F1
#
_entry.id   AF-A0A7H5F456-F1
#
_cell.length_a   1.000
_cell.length_b   1.000
_cell.length_c   1.000
_cell.angle_alpha   90.00
_cell.angle_beta   90.00
_cell.angle_gamma   90.00
#
_symmetry.space_group_name_H-M   'P 1'
#
loop_
_entity.id
_entity.type
_entity.pdbx_description
1 polymer ?
#
loop_
_entity_poly.entity_id
_entity_poly.type
_entity_poly.pdbx_seq_one_letter_code
_entity_poly.pdbx_strand_id
1 'polypeptide(L)'
;MPEVIESSSIPDQVSFTHWESHPLFEVDGVLAFLPLGEQDFQQLQLAARSGRPVAVIGPGSEDFPLEGQIKRFMEVTTADLRPLAEWYASAQRTNYRPIDCNFYDEFEAAIVTRRTVLLEYLGVDGHRRELSTKLRDTKTYLTEEYLQLENGSWLRFDRVYAVNGVPAGDSCRF
;
A
#
# COMPACT_ATOMS: atom_id res chain seq x y z
N MET A 1 18.28 -30.64 7.20
CA MET A 1 18.25 -30.45 5.74
C MET A 1 17.06 -29.56 5.46
N PRO A 2 17.18 -28.39 4.80
CA PRO A 2 16.00 -27.61 4.47
C PRO A 2 15.23 -28.34 3.38
N GLU A 3 13.96 -28.59 3.65
CA GLU A 3 13.02 -29.21 2.72
C GLU A 3 12.73 -28.18 1.61
N VAL A 4 13.06 -28.52 0.37
CA VAL A 4 12.78 -27.67 -0.78
C VAL A 4 11.27 -27.69 -0.99
N ILE A 5 10.61 -26.54 -0.80
CA ILE A 5 9.18 -26.41 -1.02
C ILE A 5 8.90 -26.59 -2.52
N GLU A 6 8.29 -27.71 -2.90
CA GLU A 6 7.88 -27.97 -4.28
C GLU A 6 6.74 -27.03 -4.69
N SER A 7 6.83 -26.48 -5.90
CA SER A 7 5.91 -25.45 -6.44
C SER A 7 4.45 -25.89 -6.58
N SER A 8 4.15 -27.17 -6.34
CA SER A 8 2.81 -27.78 -6.44
C SER A 8 1.90 -27.51 -5.24
N SER A 9 2.43 -26.86 -4.19
CA SER A 9 1.72 -26.60 -2.92
C SER A 9 1.15 -25.18 -2.81
N ILE A 10 1.42 -24.33 -3.79
CA ILE A 10 0.90 -22.96 -3.91
C ILE A 10 -0.20 -22.99 -4.97
N PRO A 11 -1.41 -22.44 -4.73
CA PRO A 11 -2.44 -22.38 -5.74
C PRO A 11 -1.91 -21.64 -6.99
N ASP A 12 -2.21 -22.13 -8.20
CA ASP A 12 -1.79 -21.54 -9.50
C ASP A 12 -2.18 -20.06 -9.68
N GLN A 13 -2.98 -19.52 -8.76
CA GLN A 13 -3.51 -18.16 -8.76
C GLN A 13 -2.69 -17.17 -7.93
N VAL A 14 -1.63 -17.62 -7.24
CA VAL A 14 -0.78 -16.75 -6.42
C VAL A 14 0.58 -16.57 -7.09
N SER A 15 0.83 -15.35 -7.58
CA SER A 15 2.15 -14.95 -8.08
C SER A 15 2.93 -14.25 -6.97
N PHE A 16 4.17 -14.69 -6.74
CA PHE A 16 5.10 -14.01 -5.85
C PHE A 16 6.07 -13.19 -6.69
N THR A 17 6.28 -11.93 -6.29
CA THR A 17 7.28 -11.06 -6.89
C THR A 17 7.94 -10.28 -5.77
N HIS A 18 9.26 -10.07 -5.89
CA HIS A 18 9.97 -9.24 -4.93
C HIS A 18 9.46 -7.80 -5.06
N TRP A 19 9.12 -7.16 -3.93
CA TRP A 19 8.51 -5.84 -3.93
C TRP A 19 9.56 -4.74 -4.12
N GLU A 20 10.25 -4.77 -5.25
CA GLU A 20 11.24 -3.77 -5.65
C GLU A 20 10.58 -2.69 -6.50
N SER A 21 10.08 -1.64 -5.85
CA SER A 21 9.58 -0.42 -6.51
C SER A 21 8.24 -0.54 -7.25
N HIS A 22 7.52 -1.65 -7.09
CA HIS A 22 6.16 -1.75 -7.63
C HIS A 22 5.23 -0.76 -6.92
N PRO A 23 4.37 -0.05 -7.67
CA PRO A 23 3.37 0.81 -7.08
C PRO A 23 2.39 -0.02 -6.25
N LEU A 24 1.90 0.57 -5.16
CA LEU A 24 1.07 -0.12 -4.18
C LEU A 24 -0.22 -0.74 -4.77
N PHE A 25 -0.73 -0.20 -5.89
CA PHE A 25 -1.88 -0.79 -6.56
C PHE A 25 -1.60 -2.14 -7.21
N GLU A 26 -0.35 -2.53 -7.47
CA GLU A 26 0.00 -3.85 -8.02
C GLU A 26 0.19 -4.92 -6.93
N VAL A 27 0.14 -4.51 -5.67
CA VAL A 27 0.39 -5.39 -4.52
C VAL A 27 -0.94 -5.82 -3.94
N ASP A 28 -1.20 -7.12 -3.87
CA ASP A 28 -2.44 -7.67 -3.29
C ASP A 28 -2.25 -8.10 -1.83
N GLY A 29 -1.02 -8.43 -1.44
CA GLY A 29 -0.61 -8.80 -0.09
C GLY A 29 0.91 -8.81 0.01
N VAL A 30 1.46 -8.83 1.23
CA VAL A 30 2.90 -8.73 1.46
C VAL A 30 3.39 -9.80 2.40
N LEU A 31 4.39 -10.58 1.96
CA LEU A 31 5.15 -11.49 2.79
C LEU A 31 6.50 -10.85 3.12
N ALA A 32 6.80 -10.67 4.41
CA ALA A 32 8.04 -10.05 4.87
C ALA A 32 8.82 -11.00 5.80
N PHE A 33 10.13 -11.07 5.62
CA PHE A 33 11.04 -11.88 6.43
C PHE A 33 11.93 -10.96 7.27
N LEU A 34 12.02 -11.21 8.58
CA LEU A 34 12.83 -10.43 9.50
C LEU A 34 14.29 -10.90 9.53
N PRO A 35 15.24 -10.00 9.82
CA PRO A 35 15.06 -8.57 10.07
C PRO A 35 14.86 -7.74 8.78
N LEU A 36 14.20 -6.59 8.88
CA LEU A 36 14.02 -5.65 7.77
C LEU A 36 14.90 -4.42 7.93
N GLY A 37 15.33 -3.86 6.80
CA GLY A 37 15.92 -2.52 6.75
C GLY A 37 14.86 -1.43 6.97
N GLU A 38 15.30 -0.19 7.19
CA GLU A 38 14.40 0.95 7.41
C GLU A 38 13.45 1.18 6.21
N GLN A 39 13.97 1.08 4.99
CA GLN A 39 13.17 1.27 3.77
C GLN A 39 12.09 0.19 3.62
N ASP A 40 12.45 -1.08 3.85
CA ASP A 40 11.51 -2.21 3.75
C ASP A 40 10.43 -2.09 4.83
N PHE A 41 10.81 -1.65 6.04
CA PHE A 41 9.85 -1.37 7.10
C PHE A 41 8.85 -0.28 6.69
N GLN A 42 9.32 0.83 6.11
CA GLN A 42 8.44 1.90 5.65
C GLN A 42 7.48 1.44 4.54
N GLN A 43 7.95 0.61 3.61
CA GLN A 43 7.09 0.01 2.56
C GLN A 43 6.05 -0.94 3.14
N LEU A 44 6.46 -1.80 4.07
CA LEU A 44 5.57 -2.72 4.76
C LEU A 44 4.50 -1.99 5.56
N GLN A 45 4.88 -0.90 6.24
CA GLN A 45 3.96 -0.03 6.97
C GLN A 45 2.98 0.68 6.01
N LEU A 46 3.46 1.13 4.85
CA LEU A 46 2.61 1.71 3.81
C LEU A 46 1.56 0.71 3.31
N ALA A 47 1.96 -0.54 3.02
CA ALA A 47 1.04 -1.60 2.60
C ALA A 47 -0.02 -1.89 3.68
N ALA A 48 0.43 -2.14 4.91
CA ALA A 48 -0.43 -2.48 6.04
C ALA A 48 -1.49 -1.39 6.29
N ARG A 49 -1.07 -0.12 6.35
CA ARG A 49 -1.99 1.03 6.54
C ARG A 49 -2.94 1.25 5.36
N SER A 50 -2.58 0.76 4.18
CA SER A 50 -3.42 0.81 2.98
C SER A 50 -4.36 -0.39 2.87
N GLY A 51 -4.41 -1.21 3.93
CA GLY A 51 -5.31 -2.34 4.08
C GLY A 51 -4.79 -3.63 3.47
N ARG A 52 -3.56 -3.66 2.93
CA ARG A 52 -3.01 -4.90 2.37
C ARG A 52 -2.81 -5.94 3.49
N PRO A 53 -3.23 -7.19 3.30
CA PRO A 53 -2.83 -8.27 4.20
C PRO A 53 -1.31 -8.41 4.21
N VAL A 54 -0.72 -8.51 5.40
CA VAL A 54 0.73 -8.65 5.59
C VAL A 54 1.03 -9.84 6.48
N ALA A 55 1.89 -10.76 6.03
CA ALA A 55 2.47 -11.78 6.88
C ALA A 55 3.94 -11.45 7.17
N VAL A 56 4.32 -11.45 8.45
CA VAL A 56 5.69 -11.21 8.91
C VAL A 56 6.25 -12.50 9.51
N ILE A 57 7.40 -12.94 9.03
CA ILE A 57 8.04 -14.20 9.40
C ILE A 57 9.43 -13.91 9.99
N GLY A 58 9.72 -14.49 11.14
CA GLY A 58 11.05 -14.48 11.73
C GLY A 58 11.07 -14.04 13.20
N PRO A 59 12.25 -14.06 13.84
CA PRO A 59 12.43 -13.66 15.22
C PRO A 59 11.99 -12.20 15.45
N GLY A 60 11.21 -11.96 16.51
CA GLY A 60 10.71 -10.62 16.85
C GLY A 60 9.47 -10.18 16.06
N SER A 61 8.84 -11.08 15.29
CA SER A 61 7.61 -10.76 14.55
C SER A 61 6.45 -10.35 15.46
N GLU A 62 6.38 -10.89 16.68
CA GLU A 62 5.36 -10.57 17.69
C GLU A 62 5.38 -9.10 18.11
N ASP A 63 6.57 -8.54 18.32
CA ASP A 63 6.77 -7.14 18.74
C ASP A 63 6.78 -6.16 17.55
N PHE A 64 6.57 -6.67 16.34
CA PHE A 64 6.70 -5.86 15.13
C PHE A 64 5.52 -4.86 15.02
N PRO A 65 5.78 -3.54 15.02
CA PRO A 65 4.76 -2.51 15.24
C PRO A 65 3.97 -2.17 13.97
N LEU A 66 3.27 -3.17 13.44
CA LEU A 66 2.33 -3.03 12.33
C LEU A 66 0.89 -3.16 12.80
N GLU A 67 0.04 -2.31 12.23
CA GLU A 67 -1.41 -2.31 12.41
C GLU A 67 -2.10 -2.72 11.11
N GLY A 68 -3.29 -3.33 11.23
CA GLY A 68 -4.08 -3.80 10.10
C GLY A 68 -4.22 -5.32 10.05
N GLN A 69 -4.31 -5.87 8.84
CA GLN A 69 -4.47 -7.30 8.61
C GLN A 69 -3.11 -8.00 8.67
N ILE A 70 -2.61 -8.27 9.88
CA ILE A 70 -1.27 -8.81 10.08
C ILE A 70 -1.32 -10.24 10.61
N LYS A 71 -0.64 -11.17 9.92
CA LYS A 71 -0.27 -12.48 10.48
C LYS A 71 1.21 -12.49 10.84
N ARG A 72 1.55 -13.10 11.97
CA ARG A 72 2.90 -13.13 12.51
C ARG A 72 3.31 -14.57 12.73
N PHE A 73 4.51 -14.91 12.29
CA PHE A 73 5.09 -16.24 12.39
C PHE A 73 6.51 -16.10 12.89
N MET A 74 6.92 -16.95 13.84
CA MET A 74 8.34 -17.09 14.17
C MET A 74 9.07 -17.85 13.06
N GLU A 75 8.41 -18.88 12.53
CA GLU A 75 8.85 -19.74 11.44
C GLU A 75 7.61 -20.18 10.64
N VAL A 76 7.77 -20.49 9.34
CA VAL A 76 6.70 -20.99 8.47
C VAL A 76 7.07 -22.37 7.97
N THR A 77 6.15 -23.31 8.12
CA THR A 77 6.28 -24.69 7.65
C THR A 77 5.37 -24.96 6.46
N THR A 78 5.52 -26.12 5.82
CA THR A 78 4.64 -26.57 4.73
C THR A 78 3.16 -26.66 5.15
N ALA A 79 2.87 -26.96 6.41
CA ALA A 79 1.51 -27.01 6.94
C ALA A 79 0.83 -25.63 6.99
N ASP A 80 1.61 -24.55 7.05
CA ASP A 80 1.12 -23.17 7.14
C ASP A 80 0.82 -22.57 5.76
N LEU A 81 1.39 -23.09 4.68
CA LEU A 81 1.31 -22.52 3.34
C LEU A 81 -0.13 -22.41 2.83
N ARG A 82 -0.92 -23.48 2.96
CA ARG A 82 -2.33 -23.47 2.52
C ARG A 82 -3.17 -22.51 3.35
N PRO A 83 -3.17 -22.56 4.70
CA PRO A 83 -3.86 -21.56 5.53
C PRO A 83 -3.43 -20.12 5.26
N LEU A 84 -2.16 -19.90 4.90
CA LEU A 84 -1.65 -18.57 4.55
C LEU A 84 -2.21 -18.11 3.20
N ALA A 85 -2.21 -18.97 2.18
CA ALA A 85 -2.77 -18.67 0.87
C ALA A 85 -4.29 -18.42 0.92
N GLU A 86 -5.05 -19.25 1.65
CA GLU A 86 -6.49 -19.08 1.86
C GLU A 86 -6.81 -17.75 2.56
N TRP A 87 -5.95 -17.34 3.49
CA TRP A 87 -6.09 -16.04 4.14
C TRP A 87 -5.84 -14.88 3.17
N TYR A 88 -4.79 -14.93 2.34
CA TYR A 88 -4.57 -13.90 1.31
C TYR A 88 -5.75 -13.80 0.33
N ALA A 89 -6.30 -14.96 -0.08
CA ALA A 89 -7.42 -15.01 -1.01
C ALA A 89 -8.74 -14.47 -0.42
N SER A 90 -8.91 -14.53 0.90
CA SER A 90 -10.14 -14.09 1.58
C SER A 90 -10.03 -12.72 2.26
N ALA A 91 -8.81 -12.23 2.50
CA ALA A 91 -8.57 -10.95 3.13
C ALA A 91 -9.08 -9.79 2.28
N GLN A 92 -9.60 -8.76 2.94
CA GLN A 92 -9.98 -7.55 2.24
C GLN A 92 -8.71 -6.88 1.71
N ARG A 93 -8.61 -6.70 0.40
CA ARG A 93 -7.40 -6.16 -0.23
C ARG A 93 -7.10 -4.70 0.15
N THR A 94 -8.11 -3.87 0.31
CA THR A 94 -7.94 -2.42 0.52
C THR A 94 -8.93 -1.85 1.52
N ASN A 95 -8.49 -0.83 2.25
CA ASN A 95 -9.32 0.01 3.12
C ASN A 95 -9.65 1.38 2.49
N TYR A 96 -9.51 1.51 1.16
CA TYR A 96 -9.66 2.77 0.45
C TYR A 96 -11.00 3.46 0.69
N ARG A 97 -10.95 4.78 0.80
CA ARG A 97 -12.12 5.65 0.95
C ARG A 97 -12.13 6.69 -0.17
N PRO A 98 -13.18 6.75 -1.00
CA PRO A 98 -13.28 7.77 -2.04
C PRO A 98 -13.17 9.20 -1.47
N ILE A 99 -12.50 10.07 -2.20
CA ILE A 99 -12.39 11.49 -1.87
C ILE A 99 -13.47 12.31 -2.59
N ASP A 100 -13.67 13.57 -2.16
CA ASP A 100 -14.63 14.49 -2.78
C ASP A 100 -14.30 14.73 -4.27
N CYS A 101 -15.31 14.59 -5.14
CA CYS A 101 -15.20 14.76 -6.57
C CYS A 101 -14.61 16.12 -6.98
N ASN A 102 -14.82 17.18 -6.19
CA ASN A 102 -14.27 18.50 -6.48
C ASN A 102 -12.72 18.52 -6.48
N PHE A 103 -12.07 17.53 -5.86
CA PHE A 103 -10.61 17.39 -5.90
C PHE A 103 -10.09 16.87 -7.24
N TYR A 104 -10.92 16.13 -7.98
CA TYR A 104 -10.53 15.63 -9.29
C TYR A 104 -10.24 16.77 -10.24
N ASP A 105 -11.13 17.75 -10.30
CA ASP A 105 -10.99 18.92 -11.18
C ASP A 105 -9.68 19.67 -10.90
N GLU A 106 -9.31 19.84 -9.62
CA GLU A 106 -8.06 20.51 -9.23
C GLU A 106 -6.81 19.72 -9.62
N PHE A 107 -6.84 18.39 -9.47
CA PHE A 107 -5.76 17.51 -9.90
C PHE A 107 -5.63 17.47 -11.42
N GLU A 108 -6.74 17.30 -12.14
CA GLU A 108 -6.77 17.32 -13.60
C GLU A 108 -6.26 18.65 -14.15
N ALA A 109 -6.75 19.77 -13.62
CA ALA A 109 -6.25 21.10 -13.98
C ALA A 109 -4.75 21.22 -13.70
N ALA A 110 -4.26 20.72 -12.58
CA ALA A 110 -2.83 20.75 -12.25
C ALA A 110 -1.96 19.91 -13.19
N ILE A 111 -2.45 18.73 -13.59
CA ILE A 111 -1.77 17.83 -14.54
C ILE A 111 -1.71 18.47 -15.92
N VAL A 112 -2.86 18.95 -16.43
CA VAL A 112 -2.96 19.57 -17.77
C VAL A 112 -2.08 20.81 -17.87
N THR A 113 -2.11 21.67 -16.85
CA THR A 113 -1.31 22.91 -16.82
C THR A 113 0.15 22.68 -16.42
N ARG A 114 0.51 21.47 -15.97
CA ARG A 114 1.83 21.10 -15.42
C ARG A 114 2.31 22.06 -14.32
N ARG A 115 1.37 22.61 -13.56
CA ARG A 115 1.68 23.54 -12.46
C ARG A 115 2.20 22.77 -11.25
N THR A 116 3.07 23.41 -10.49
CA THR A 116 3.47 22.91 -9.18
C THR A 116 2.32 23.10 -8.20
N VAL A 117 2.05 22.08 -7.38
CA VAL A 117 1.08 22.12 -6.29
C VAL A 117 1.76 21.81 -4.97
N LEU A 118 1.23 22.38 -3.89
CA LEU A 118 1.57 21.98 -2.53
C LEU A 118 0.60 20.88 -2.09
N LEU A 119 1.09 19.65 -1.95
CA LEU A 119 0.33 18.53 -1.40
C LEU A 119 0.58 18.39 0.09
N GLU A 120 -0.50 18.30 0.86
CA GLU A 120 -0.47 17.80 2.23
C GLU A 120 -1.01 16.37 2.23
N TYR A 121 -0.29 15.40 2.77
CA TYR A 121 -0.70 14.00 2.75
C TYR A 121 -0.26 13.25 4.01
N LEU A 122 -0.91 12.11 4.28
CA LEU A 122 -0.56 11.23 5.39
C LEU A 122 0.62 10.31 5.01
N GLY A 123 1.75 10.51 5.68
CA GLY A 123 2.95 9.68 5.58
C GLY A 123 2.75 8.27 6.13
N VAL A 124 3.76 7.41 5.92
CA VAL A 124 3.74 5.99 6.36
C VAL A 124 3.61 5.85 7.88
N ASP A 125 4.13 6.82 8.62
CA ASP A 125 4.03 6.98 10.08
C ASP A 125 2.65 7.48 10.54
N GLY A 126 1.77 7.88 9.62
CA GLY A 126 0.48 8.49 9.90
C GLY A 126 0.55 9.99 10.19
N HIS A 127 1.72 10.61 10.09
CA HIS A 127 1.88 12.05 10.26
C HIS A 127 1.65 12.79 8.94
N ARG A 128 1.16 14.03 9.03
CA ARG A 128 1.00 14.90 7.87
C ARG A 128 2.37 15.31 7.36
N ARG A 129 2.53 15.26 6.04
CA ARG A 129 3.73 15.69 5.32
C ARG A 129 3.32 16.65 4.22
N GLU A 130 4.19 17.60 3.94
CA GLU A 130 4.02 18.54 2.84
C GLU A 130 5.01 18.20 1.72
N LEU A 131 4.55 18.31 0.49
CA LEU A 131 5.38 18.10 -0.70
C LEU A 131 4.96 19.08 -1.80
N SER A 132 5.90 19.93 -2.21
CA SER A 132 5.76 20.73 -3.42
C SER A 132 6.20 19.91 -4.63
N THR A 133 5.29 19.59 -5.54
CA THR A 133 5.57 18.72 -6.70
C THR A 133 4.64 19.01 -7.87
N LYS A 134 4.99 18.48 -9.04
CA LYS A 134 4.08 18.43 -10.20
C LYS A 134 3.37 17.10 -10.25
N LEU A 135 2.13 17.14 -10.69
CA LEU A 135 1.31 15.96 -10.90
C LEU A 135 1.49 15.52 -12.36
N ARG A 136 1.75 14.23 -12.56
CA ARG A 136 1.96 13.68 -13.91
C ARG A 136 0.70 13.06 -14.47
N ASP A 137 0.00 12.27 -13.67
CA ASP A 137 -1.15 11.49 -14.11
C ASP A 137 -2.02 11.07 -12.91
N THR A 138 -3.21 10.56 -13.20
CA THR A 138 -4.06 9.86 -12.24
C THR A 138 -4.31 8.44 -12.72
N LYS A 139 -4.60 7.54 -11.79
CA LYS A 139 -4.95 6.16 -12.13
C LYS A 139 -5.98 5.62 -11.17
N THR A 140 -7.04 5.05 -11.74
CA THR A 140 -7.93 4.15 -10.99
C THR A 140 -7.47 2.72 -11.25
N TYR A 141 -7.27 1.95 -10.18
CA TYR A 141 -6.95 0.53 -10.27
C TYR A 141 -7.84 -0.25 -9.30
N LEU A 142 -8.64 -1.16 -9.87
CA LEU A 142 -9.74 -1.83 -9.18
C LEU A 142 -10.73 -0.82 -8.58
N THR A 143 -10.63 -0.56 -7.27
CA THR A 143 -11.51 0.34 -6.50
C THR A 143 -10.75 1.48 -5.85
N GLU A 144 -9.47 1.63 -6.16
CA GLU A 144 -8.56 2.58 -5.53
C GLU A 144 -8.05 3.60 -6.54
N GLU A 145 -7.87 4.83 -6.08
CA GLU A 145 -7.51 5.96 -6.94
C GLU A 145 -6.16 6.53 -6.50
N TYR A 146 -5.32 6.86 -7.48
CA TYR A 146 -3.90 7.18 -7.29
C TYR A 146 -3.47 8.38 -8.11
N LEU A 147 -2.50 9.11 -7.56
CA LEU A 147 -1.85 10.26 -8.14
C LEU A 147 -0.39 9.93 -8.45
N GLN A 148 0.04 10.16 -9.68
CA GLN A 148 1.45 10.06 -10.05
C GLN A 148 2.17 11.38 -9.82
N LEU A 149 3.24 11.33 -9.01
CA LEU A 149 4.07 12.48 -8.70
C LEU A 149 5.18 12.68 -9.74
N GLU A 150 5.86 13.83 -9.70
CA GLU A 150 6.91 14.18 -10.66
C GLU A 150 8.07 13.17 -10.70
N ASN A 151 8.37 12.52 -9.58
CA ASN A 151 9.39 11.48 -9.47
C ASN A 151 8.93 10.08 -9.97
N GLY A 152 7.70 9.96 -10.46
CA GLY A 152 7.11 8.70 -10.94
C GLY A 152 6.47 7.82 -9.87
N SER A 153 6.59 8.19 -8.58
CA SER A 153 5.92 7.48 -7.49
C SER A 153 4.41 7.72 -7.48
N TRP A 154 3.67 6.79 -6.88
CA TRP A 154 2.22 6.82 -6.82
C TRP A 154 1.72 7.01 -5.39
N LEU A 155 0.86 8.00 -5.18
CA LEU A 155 0.22 8.31 -3.91
C LEU A 155 -1.27 7.98 -4.00
N ARG A 156 -1.83 7.27 -3.03
CA ARG A 156 -3.28 7.06 -2.96
C ARG A 156 -4.01 8.36 -2.66
N PHE A 157 -5.13 8.58 -3.36
CA PHE A 157 -5.96 9.77 -3.22
C PHE A 157 -6.48 9.97 -1.80
N ASP A 158 -6.95 8.90 -1.15
CA ASP A 158 -7.49 8.92 0.22
C ASP A 158 -6.47 9.25 1.31
N ARG A 159 -5.19 9.37 0.94
CA ARG A 159 -4.12 9.83 1.82
C ARG A 159 -3.79 11.31 1.64
N VAL A 160 -4.32 11.96 0.60
CA VAL A 160 -4.18 13.40 0.40
C VAL A 160 -5.12 14.10 1.37
N TYR A 161 -4.54 14.98 2.18
CA TYR A 161 -5.26 15.78 3.16
C TYR A 161 -5.65 17.15 2.59
N ALA A 162 -4.77 17.79 1.79
CA ALA A 162 -5.06 19.08 1.17
C ALA A 162 -4.19 19.32 -0.07
N VAL A 163 -4.65 20.23 -0.93
CA VAL A 163 -3.95 20.68 -2.13
C VAL A 163 -3.96 22.21 -2.16
N ASN A 164 -2.79 22.84 -2.18
CA ASN A 164 -2.64 24.29 -2.11
C ASN A 164 -3.40 24.93 -0.93
N GLY A 165 -3.42 24.24 0.22
CA GLY A 165 -4.16 24.66 1.41
C GLY A 165 -5.67 24.47 1.35
N VAL A 166 -6.22 23.90 0.27
CA VAL A 166 -7.62 23.51 0.16
C VAL A 166 -7.76 22.07 0.67
N PRO A 167 -8.46 21.82 1.81
CA PRO A 167 -8.56 20.48 2.39
C PRO A 167 -9.40 19.56 1.52
N ALA A 168 -8.89 18.35 1.27
CA ALA A 168 -9.66 17.22 0.75
C ALA A 168 -10.87 17.04 1.65
N GLY A 169 -12.03 17.51 1.21
CA GLY A 169 -13.24 17.55 2.03
C GLY A 169 -13.54 16.18 2.61
N ASP A 170 -14.13 16.14 3.80
CA ASP A 170 -14.68 14.91 4.37
C ASP A 170 -15.76 14.39 3.42
N SER A 171 -15.36 13.47 2.53
CA SER A 171 -16.12 12.66 1.58
C SER A 171 -17.65 12.83 1.56
N CYS A 172 -18.23 12.97 0.37
CA CYS A 172 -19.63 12.65 0.09
C CYS A 172 -19.99 11.29 0.72
N ARG A 173 -20.63 11.31 1.90
CA ARG A 173 -21.25 10.13 2.52
C ARG A 173 -22.56 9.89 1.80
N PHE A 174 -22.60 8.92 0.89
CA PHE A 174 -23.86 8.31 0.47
C PHE A 174 -24.25 7.21 1.46
#